data_AF-U6DAX8-F1
#
_entry.id   AF-U6DAX8-F1
#
_cell.length_a   1.000
_cell.length_b   1.000
_cell.length_c   1.000
_cell.angle_alpha   90.00
_cell.angle_beta   90.00
_cell.angle_gamma   90.00
#
_symmetry.space_group_name_H-M   'P 1'
#
loop_
_entity.id
_entity.type
_entity.pdbx_description
1 polymer ?
#
loop_
_entity_poly.entity_id
_entity_poly.type
_entity_poly.pdbx_seq_one_letter_code
_entity_poly.pdbx_strand_id
1 'polypeptide(L)'
;KEAIIGFLKVGYKKLFVLDDREAHNEVEPLCILDFYIHESLQRHGHGRELFHYMLQKERVEPHQLAIDRPSQKLLKFLNKHYNLETTVPQVNNFVIFEGFFAHQH
;
A
#
# COMPACT_ATOMS: atom_id res chain seq x y z
N LYS A 1 -30.11 -1.59 -11.61
CA LYS A 1 -28.98 -0.78 -12.14
C LYS A 1 -27.78 -1.11 -11.29
N GLU A 2 -26.72 -1.65 -11.91
CA GLU A 2 -25.45 -1.87 -11.22
C GLU A 2 -24.66 -0.56 -11.21
N ALA A 3 -23.98 -0.27 -10.11
CA ALA A 3 -23.19 0.94 -9.93
C ALA A 3 -21.82 0.57 -9.38
N ILE A 4 -20.78 1.20 -9.92
CA ILE A 4 -19.40 1.01 -9.46
C ILE A 4 -19.18 1.84 -8.19
N ILE A 5 -18.73 1.20 -7.12
CA ILE A 5 -18.48 1.85 -5.82
C ILE A 5 -17.09 2.49 -5.75
N GLY A 6 -16.11 1.89 -6.43
CA GLY A 6 -14.71 2.32 -6.39
C GLY A 6 -13.78 1.32 -7.07
N PHE A 7 -12.48 1.58 -6.97
CA PHE A 7 -11.45 0.72 -7.55
C PHE A 7 -10.13 0.83 -6.77
N LEU A 8 -9.27 -0.16 -6.97
CA LEU A 8 -7.92 -0.25 -6.43
C LEU A 8 -7.02 -0.73 -7.57
N LYS A 9 -5.99 0.04 -7.90
CA LYS A 9 -5.04 -0.26 -8.95
C LYS A 9 -3.70 -0.61 -8.31
N VAL A 10 -3.18 -1.76 -8.68
CA VAL A 10 -1.88 -2.26 -8.23
C VAL A 10 -0.98 -2.61 -9.41
N GLY A 11 0.32 -2.73 -9.17
CA GLY A 11 1.25 -3.26 -10.17
C GLY A 11 2.69 -3.29 -9.66
N TYR A 12 3.46 -4.25 -10.16
CA TYR A 12 4.88 -4.37 -9.85
C TYR A 12 5.68 -3.21 -10.45
N LYS A 13 6.62 -2.67 -9.67
CA LYS A 13 7.51 -1.57 -10.09
C LYS A 13 8.92 -1.81 -9.58
N LYS A 14 9.91 -1.66 -10.45
CA LYS A 14 11.31 -1.58 -10.04
C LYS A 14 11.55 -0.27 -9.31
N LEU A 15 11.99 -0.36 -8.06
CA LEU A 15 12.25 0.75 -7.17
C LEU A 15 13.65 0.62 -6.57
N PHE A 16 14.33 1.75 -6.41
CA PHE A 16 15.46 1.88 -5.49
C PHE A 16 14.92 2.40 -4.16
N VAL A 17 14.99 1.56 -3.12
CA VAL A 17 14.48 1.87 -1.78
C VAL A 17 15.60 1.90 -0.75
N LEU A 18 15.45 2.76 0.25
CA LEU A 18 16.33 2.81 1.42
C LEU A 18 15.83 1.82 2.47
N ASP A 19 16.75 1.05 3.03
CA ASP A 19 16.51 0.27 4.26
C ASP A 19 16.81 1.06 5.53
N ASP A 20 16.67 0.41 6.69
CA ASP A 20 16.91 0.97 8.01
C ASP A 20 18.40 1.26 8.30
N ARG A 21 19.30 0.80 7.44
CA ARG A 21 20.76 1.05 7.49
C ARG A 21 21.21 2.07 6.44
N GLU A 22 20.25 2.78 5.84
CA GLU A 22 20.47 3.76 4.76
C GLU A 22 21.09 3.15 3.49
N ALA A 23 21.05 1.82 3.33
CA ALA A 23 21.53 1.18 2.11
C ALA A 23 20.46 1.22 1.02
N HIS A 24 20.90 1.42 -0.22
CA HIS A 24 20.04 1.41 -1.40
C HIS A 24 19.88 -0.02 -1.92
N ASN A 25 18.64 -0.48 -1.99
CA ASN A 25 18.27 -1.80 -2.48
C ASN A 25 17.40 -1.67 -3.75
N GLU A 26 17.77 -2.38 -4.82
CA GLU A 26 16.90 -2.52 -6.00
C GLU A 26 15.90 -3.65 -5.74
N VAL A 27 14.61 -3.33 -5.82
CA VAL A 27 13.51 -4.25 -5.51
C VAL A 27 12.39 -4.07 -6.54
N GLU A 28 11.55 -5.10 -6.71
CA GLU A 28 10.36 -5.04 -7.57
C GLU A 28 9.09 -5.44 -6.78
N PRO A 29 8.64 -4.62 -5.80
CA PRO A 29 7.47 -4.91 -4.99
C PRO A 29 6.16 -4.69 -5.75
N LEU A 30 5.08 -5.27 -5.22
CA LEU A 30 3.73 -4.87 -5.62
C LEU A 30 3.43 -3.48 -5.05
N CYS A 31 3.04 -2.56 -5.94
CA CYS A 31 2.74 -1.19 -5.55
C CYS A 31 1.24 -0.89 -5.54
N ILE A 32 0.79 -0.10 -4.58
CA ILE A 32 -0.50 0.57 -4.63
C ILE A 32 -0.33 1.86 -5.44
N LEU A 33 -1.01 1.94 -6.59
CA LEU A 33 -0.83 3.02 -7.57
C LEU A 33 -2.01 4.01 -7.61
N ASP A 34 -3.21 3.53 -7.29
CA ASP A 34 -4.40 4.36 -7.19
C ASP A 34 -5.47 3.64 -6.37
N PHE A 35 -6.21 4.38 -5.55
CA PHE A 35 -7.22 3.81 -4.69
C PHE A 35 -8.32 4.83 -4.39
N TYR A 36 -9.52 4.52 -4.85
CA TYR A 36 -10.65 5.42 -4.77
C TYR A 36 -11.93 4.67 -4.40
N ILE A 37 -12.70 5.27 -3.50
CA ILE A 37 -14.08 4.90 -3.17
C ILE A 37 -14.91 6.16 -3.35
N HIS A 38 -16.04 6.04 -4.05
CA HIS A 38 -16.96 7.15 -4.27
C HIS A 38 -17.32 7.85 -2.96
N GLU A 39 -17.33 9.18 -2.94
CA GLU A 39 -17.34 9.99 -1.71
C GLU A 39 -18.55 9.68 -0.83
N SER A 40 -19.72 9.46 -1.44
CA SER A 40 -20.96 9.13 -0.72
C SER A 40 -20.91 7.79 0.03
N LEU A 41 -19.93 6.94 -0.30
CA LEU A 41 -19.76 5.59 0.25
C LEU A 41 -18.44 5.43 1.02
N GLN A 42 -17.65 6.49 1.16
CA GLN A 42 -16.43 6.45 1.99
C GLN A 42 -16.78 6.18 3.46
N ARG A 43 -15.85 5.52 4.17
CA ARG A 43 -15.99 5.16 5.61
C ARG A 43 -17.05 4.10 5.95
N HIS A 44 -17.62 3.41 4.95
CA HIS A 44 -18.56 2.29 5.13
C HIS A 44 -17.92 0.89 5.02
N GLY A 45 -16.58 0.80 4.94
CA GLY A 45 -15.86 -0.46 4.89
C GLY A 45 -15.48 -0.98 3.50
N HIS A 46 -16.06 -0.42 2.42
CA HIS A 46 -15.77 -0.85 1.04
C HIS A 46 -14.29 -0.82 0.67
N GLY A 47 -13.56 0.19 1.15
CA GLY A 47 -12.12 0.26 0.93
C GLY A 47 -11.37 -0.94 1.53
N ARG A 48 -11.78 -1.40 2.72
CA ARG A 48 -11.18 -2.57 3.38
C ARG A 48 -11.52 -3.85 2.63
N GLU A 49 -12.76 -4.00 2.18
CA GLU A 49 -13.19 -5.15 1.40
C GLU A 49 -12.36 -5.30 0.12
N LEU A 50 -12.24 -4.21 -0.65
CA LEU A 50 -11.47 -4.19 -1.89
C LEU A 50 -9.97 -4.46 -1.66
N PHE A 51 -9.39 -3.83 -0.62
CA PHE A 51 -7.99 -4.01 -0.28
C PHE A 51 -7.70 -5.43 0.22
N HIS A 52 -8.58 -6.01 1.06
CA HIS A 52 -8.43 -7.37 1.56
C HIS A 52 -8.52 -8.40 0.43
N TYR A 53 -9.46 -8.23 -0.50
CA TYR A 53 -9.53 -9.08 -1.67
C TYR A 53 -8.26 -9.00 -2.54
N MET A 54 -7.72 -7.79 -2.73
CA MET A 54 -6.44 -7.60 -3.43
C MET A 54 -5.30 -8.34 -2.74
N LEU A 55 -5.13 -8.20 -1.42
CA LEU A 55 -4.08 -8.92 -0.67
C LEU A 55 -4.20 -10.45 -0.85
N GLN A 56 -5.41 -11.01 -0.78
CA GLN A 56 -5.64 -12.44 -0.99
C GLN A 56 -5.30 -12.91 -2.41
N LYS A 57 -5.64 -12.10 -3.42
CA LYS A 57 -5.41 -12.46 -4.83
C LYS A 57 -3.96 -12.35 -5.22
N GLU A 58 -3.29 -11.29 -4.76
CA GLU A 58 -1.88 -11.04 -5.01
C GLU A 58 -0.96 -11.85 -4.08
N ARG A 59 -1.52 -12.45 -3.02
CA ARG A 59 -0.81 -13.28 -2.03
C ARG A 59 0.35 -12.55 -1.37
N VAL A 60 0.08 -11.32 -0.94
CA VAL A 60 1.04 -10.46 -0.26
C VAL A 60 0.51 -10.02 1.09
N GLU A 61 1.42 -9.81 2.03
CA GLU A 61 1.13 -9.17 3.30
C GLU A 61 1.20 -7.64 3.17
N PRO A 62 0.40 -6.87 3.94
CA PRO A 62 0.34 -5.42 3.82
C PRO A 62 1.69 -4.71 3.93
N HIS A 63 2.58 -5.18 4.80
CA HIS A 63 3.90 -4.57 5.02
C HIS A 63 4.86 -4.79 3.84
N GLN A 64 4.55 -5.70 2.90
CA GLN A 64 5.36 -5.94 1.69
C GLN A 64 5.04 -4.97 0.54
N LEU A 65 4.05 -4.09 0.72
CA LEU A 65 3.60 -3.15 -0.30
C LEU A 65 4.42 -1.86 -0.28
N ALA A 66 4.66 -1.30 -1.47
CA ALA A 66 5.08 0.09 -1.63
C ALA A 66 3.89 0.95 -2.11
N ILE A 67 3.77 2.19 -1.65
CA ILE A 67 2.60 3.02 -1.94
C ILE A 67 3.03 4.32 -2.59
N ASP A 68 2.56 4.59 -3.80
CA ASP A 68 2.87 5.82 -4.53
C ASP A 68 2.06 6.99 -3.95
N ARG A 69 2.75 7.98 -3.38
CA ARG A 69 2.18 9.25 -2.86
C ARG A 69 0.89 9.06 -2.05
N PRO A 70 0.91 8.31 -0.94
CA PRO A 70 -0.31 8.03 -0.17
C PRO A 70 -0.96 9.31 0.35
N SER A 71 -2.29 9.41 0.18
CA SER A 71 -3.06 10.47 0.83
C SER A 71 -3.13 10.27 2.34
N GLN A 72 -3.40 11.35 3.09
CA GLN A 72 -3.64 11.27 4.54
C GLN A 72 -4.82 10.34 4.90
N LYS A 73 -5.83 10.21 4.01
CA LYS A 73 -6.93 9.26 4.21
C LYS A 73 -6.44 7.81 4.10
N LEU A 74 -5.51 7.54 3.18
CA LEU A 74 -4.92 6.21 2.96
C LEU A 74 -3.97 5.83 4.10
N LEU A 75 -3.09 6.73 4.55
CA LEU A 75 -2.19 6.47 5.70
C LEU A 75 -3.00 6.05 6.94
N LYS A 76 -4.05 6.81 7.29
CA LYS A 76 -4.94 6.45 8.41
C LYS A 76 -5.69 5.14 8.20
N PHE A 77 -6.04 4.81 6.96
CA PHE A 77 -6.69 3.55 6.61
C PHE A 77 -5.74 2.35 6.85
N LEU A 78 -4.48 2.48 6.42
CA LEU A 78 -3.47 1.43 6.55
C LEU A 78 -3.09 1.17 8.00
N ASN A 79 -2.87 2.22 8.79
CA ASN A 79 -2.66 2.12 10.22
C ASN A 79 -3.84 1.40 10.90
N LYS A 80 -5.08 1.88 10.69
CA LYS A 80 -6.28 1.32 11.34
C LYS A 80 -6.52 -0.16 11.04
N HIS A 81 -6.25 -0.60 9.82
CA HIS A 81 -6.67 -1.93 9.35
C HIS A 81 -5.54 -2.96 9.29
N TYR A 82 -4.28 -2.51 9.21
CA TYR A 82 -3.12 -3.36 8.98
C TYR A 82 -1.95 -3.02 9.90
N ASN A 83 -2.13 -2.11 10.88
CA ASN A 83 -1.10 -1.66 11.83
C ASN A 83 0.17 -1.12 11.15
N LEU A 84 0.04 -0.57 9.95
CA LEU A 84 1.12 0.09 9.23
C LEU A 84 1.26 1.53 9.71
N GLU A 85 2.13 1.76 10.68
CA GLU A 85 2.33 3.05 11.35
C GLU A 85 3.68 3.69 11.00
N THR A 86 4.77 2.99 11.30
CA THR A 86 6.12 3.52 11.09
C THR A 86 6.54 3.38 9.63
N THR A 87 6.83 4.50 8.98
CA THR A 87 7.34 4.54 7.60
C THR A 87 8.86 4.58 7.58
N VAL A 88 9.48 3.93 6.60
CA VAL A 88 10.92 4.10 6.33
C VAL A 88 11.09 5.26 5.34
N PRO A 89 11.80 6.35 5.68
CA PRO A 89 12.00 7.49 4.79
C PRO A 89 12.60 7.08 3.45
N GLN A 90 12.01 7.55 2.34
CA GLN A 90 12.47 7.28 0.98
C GLN A 90 12.84 8.59 0.27
N VAL A 91 13.79 8.51 -0.66
CA VAL A 91 14.15 9.64 -1.55
C VAL A 91 13.24 9.74 -2.77
N ASN A 92 12.46 8.70 -3.05
CA ASN A 92 11.47 8.67 -4.12
C ASN A 92 10.07 9.04 -3.56
N ASN A 93 9.04 8.99 -4.41
CA ASN A 93 7.67 9.36 -4.01
C ASN A 93 6.88 8.19 -3.39
N PHE A 94 7.51 7.04 -3.18
CA PHE A 94 6.89 5.88 -2.55
C PHE A 94 7.07 5.90 -1.04
N VAL A 95 6.09 5.33 -0.36
CA VAL A 95 6.14 5.05 1.07
C VAL A 95 6.17 3.54 1.26
N ILE A 96 7.11 3.08 2.09
CA ILE A 96 7.15 1.71 2.63
C ILE A 96 7.07 1.79 4.15
N PHE A 97 6.70 0.68 4.78
CA PHE A 97 6.53 0.57 6.23
C PHE A 97 7.57 -0.38 6.83
N GLU A 98 7.76 -0.29 8.16
CA GLU A 98 8.52 -1.30 8.89
C GLU A 98 8.03 -2.72 8.57
N GLY A 99 8.96 -3.66 8.47
CA GLY A 99 8.68 -5.03 8.03
C GLY A 99 8.71 -5.25 6.51
N PHE A 100 8.88 -4.21 5.69
CA PHE A 100 9.03 -4.35 4.23
C PHE A 100 10.18 -5.29 3.85
N PHE A 101 11.31 -5.20 4.55
CA PHE A 101 12.50 -6.03 4.30
C PHE A 101 12.52 -7.36 5.07
N ALA A 102 11.49 -7.69 5.87
CA ALA A 102 11.51 -8.85 6.76
C ALA A 102 11.61 -10.22 6.05
N HIS A 103 11.39 -10.25 4.73
CA HIS A 103 11.37 -11.47 3.92
C HIS A 103 12.50 -11.51 2.87
N GLN A 104 13.49 -10.61 2.94
CA GLN A 104 14.65 -10.59 2.04
C GLN A 104 15.87 -11.37 2.60
N HIS A 105 15.65 -12.21 3.62
CA HIS A 105 16.64 -13.08 4.22
C HIS A 105 16.26 -14.55 4.09
#